data_AF-A0A382SR78-F1
#
_entry.id   AF-A0A382SR78-F1
#
_cell.length_a   1.000
_cell.length_b   1.000
_cell.length_c   1.000
_cell.angle_alpha   90.00
_cell.angle_beta   90.00
_cell.angle_gamma   90.00
#
_symmetry.space_group_name_H-M   'P 1'
#
loop_
_entity.id
_entity.type
_entity.pdbx_description
1 polymer ?
#
loop_
_entity_poly.entity_id
_entity_poly.type
_entity_poly.pdbx_seq_one_letter_code
_entity_poly.pdbx_strand_id
1 'polypeptide(L)' 'MKITDVETYVLLADNYDPNLTSSAQDTCLVIIKTDEGIEGYGECD' A
#
# COMPACT_ATOMS: atom_id res chain seq x y z
N MET A 1 -4.06 -12.41 -18.98
CA MET A 1 -3.72 -11.66 -17.78
C MET A 1 -3.30 -10.26 -18.14
N LYS A 2 -4.10 -9.27 -17.75
CA LYS A 2 -3.84 -7.84 -17.85
C LYS A 2 -4.18 -7.17 -16.53
N ILE A 3 -3.45 -6.11 -16.19
CA ILE A 3 -3.80 -5.24 -15.06
C ILE A 3 -5.00 -4.39 -15.46
N THR A 4 -6.02 -4.36 -14.61
CA THR A 4 -7.26 -3.60 -14.81
C THR A 4 -7.42 -2.46 -13.83
N ASP A 5 -6.75 -2.53 -12.67
CA ASP A 5 -6.86 -1.51 -11.65
C ASP A 5 -5.61 -1.43 -10.77
N VAL A 6 -5.41 -0.25 -10.18
CA VAL A 6 -4.35 0.03 -9.21
C VAL A 6 -4.95 0.83 -8.07
N GLU A 7 -4.96 0.25 -6.88
CA GLU A 7 -5.38 0.93 -5.65
C GLU A 7 -4.16 1.24 -4.79
N THR A 8 -4.20 2.38 -4.10
CA THR A 8 -3.16 2.78 -3.15
C THR A 8 -3.76 3.19 -1.81
N TYR A 9 -3.08 2.76 -0.75
CA TYR A 9 -3.47 3.04 0.63
C TYR A 9 -2.23 3.46 1.42
N VAL A 10 -2.36 4.49 2.25
CA VAL A 10 -1.36 4.77 3.30
C VAL A 10 -1.71 3.90 4.50
N LEU A 11 -0.79 3.02 4.89
CA LEU A 11 -0.89 2.25 6.12
C LEU A 11 -0.12 2.97 7.21
N LEU A 12 -0.75 3.17 8.36
CA LEU A 12 -0.12 3.77 9.53
C LEU A 12 0.11 2.68 10.57
N ALA A 13 1.30 2.66 11.17
CA ALA A 13 1.57 1.79 12.32
C ALA A 13 0.64 2.13 13.48
N ASP A 14 0.30 1.15 14.31
CA ASP A 14 -0.64 1.33 15.45
C ASP A 14 -0.18 2.45 16.42
N ASN A 15 1.13 2.70 16.49
CA ASN A 15 1.73 3.74 17.30
C ASN A 15 2.12 5.00 16.52
N TYR A 16 1.50 5.26 15.36
CA TYR A 16 1.76 6.45 14.55
C TYR A 16 1.66 7.74 15.39
N ASP A 17 2.66 8.60 15.24
CA ASP A 17 2.68 9.94 15.83
C ASP A 17 3.04 10.96 14.74
N PRO A 18 2.12 11.86 14.35
CA PRO A 18 2.35 12.83 13.28
C PRO A 18 3.42 13.88 13.61
N ASN A 19 3.92 13.92 14.85
CA ASN A 19 5.02 14.79 15.25
C ASN A 19 6.39 14.13 15.08
N LEU A 20 6.44 12.84 14.77
CA LEU A 20 7.67 12.10 14.48
C LEU A 20 7.91 12.07 12.97
N THR A 21 9.17 12.14 12.56
CA THR A 21 9.58 12.09 11.13
C THR A 21 10.12 10.71 10.75
N SER A 22 9.61 9.66 11.39
CA SER A 22 10.11 8.30 11.17
C SER A 22 9.32 7.63 10.05
N SER A 23 10.04 7.23 9.00
CA SER A 23 9.51 6.46 7.88
C SER A 23 9.14 5.01 8.24
N ALA A 24 9.43 4.60 9.48
CA ALA A 24 9.01 3.31 10.01
C ALA A 24 7.55 3.30 10.52
N GLN A 25 6.85 4.44 10.48
CA GLN A 25 5.48 4.58 11.02
C GLN A 25 4.40 4.66 9.94
N ASP A 26 4.80 4.76 8.68
CA ASP A 26 3.92 4.80 7.53
C ASP A 26 4.51 4.04 6.34
N THR A 27 3.65 3.49 5.50
CA THR A 27 4.04 2.88 4.21
C THR A 27 2.92 3.02 3.20
N CYS A 28 3.25 3.02 1.91
CA CYS A 28 2.29 2.97 0.82
C CYS A 28 2.06 1.51 0.38
N LEU A 29 0.86 0.99 0.62
CA LEU A 29 0.41 -0.27 0.06
C LEU A 29 -0.14 -0.03 -1.35
N VAL A 30 0.33 -0.82 -2.31
CA VAL A 30 -0.17 -0.88 -3.68
C VAL A 30 -0.84 -2.22 -3.92
N ILE A 31 -2.08 -2.19 -4.40
CA ILE A 31 -2.83 -3.38 -4.81
C ILE A 31 -3.05 -3.31 -6.32
N ILE A 32 -2.57 -4.34 -7.02
CA ILE A 32 -2.73 -4.52 -8.46
C ILE A 32 -3.82 -5.56 -8.70
N LYS A 33 -4.87 -5.19 -9.44
CA LYS A 33 -5.95 -6.12 -9.80
C LYS A 33 -5.87 -6.49 -11.27
N THR A 34 -6.21 -7.74 -11.58
CA THR A 34 -6.18 -8.26 -12.95
C THR A 34 -7.58 -8.61 -13.48
N ASP A 35 -7.69 -8.71 -14.80
CA ASP A 35 -8.89 -9.20 -15.50
C ASP A 35 -9.25 -10.66 -15.22
N GLU A 36 -8.34 -11.41 -14.59
CA GLU A 36 -8.56 -12.81 -14.18
C GLU A 36 -8.95 -12.94 -12.70
N GLY A 37 -9.15 -11.83 -11.99
CA GLY A 37 -9.55 -11.82 -10.57
C GLY A 37 -8.40 -12.07 -9.59
N ILE A 38 -7.15 -12.01 -10.04
CA ILE A 38 -5.95 -12.12 -9.21
C ILE A 38 -5.56 -10.74 -8.70
N GLU A 39 -5.16 -10.68 -7.42
CA GLU A 39 -4.59 -9.49 -6.79
C GLU A 39 -3.11 -9.70 -6.45
N GLY A 40 -2.29 -8.68 -6.70
CA GLY A 40 -0.90 -8.59 -6.28
C GLY A 40 -0.72 -7.44 -5.30
N TYR A 41 0.10 -7.64 -4.26
CA TYR A 41 0.34 -6.66 -3.21
C TYR A 41 1.83 -6.30 -3.20
N GLY A 42 2.12 -5.00 -3.08
CA GLY A 42 3.47 -4.48 -2.86
C GLY A 42 3.45 -3.33 -1.87
N GLU A 43 4.54 -3.13 -1.15
CA GLU A 43 4.72 -1.98 -0.25
C GLU A 43 5.95 -1.17 -0.64
N CYS A 44 5.94 0.11 -0.28
CA CYS A 44 7.10 0.99 -0.37
C CYS A 44 7.02 2.04 0.76
N ASP A 45 8.17 2.30 1.37
CA ASP A 45 8.42 3.47 2.21
C ASP A 45 8.66 4.70 1.32
#